data_AF-F5VF41-F1
#
_entry.id   AF-F5VF41-F1
#
_cell.length_a   1.000
_cell.length_b   1.000
_cell.length_c   1.000
_cell.angle_alpha   90.00
_cell.angle_beta   90.00
_cell.angle_gamma   90.00
#
_symmetry.space_group_name_H-M   'P 1'
#
loop_
_entity.id
_entity.type
_entity.pdbx_description
1 polymer ?
#
loop_
_entity_poly.entity_id
_entity_poly.type
_entity_poly.pdbx_seq_one_letter_code
_entity_poly.pdbx_strand_id
1 'polypeptide(L)'
;MLKKQNYEFVLHTLAPVHIGSGVKATSKEFIQENGEYYFPEMDKLYLFLEKNYPESLPTFEQYLLDSGSKTNKRKSRLIDFLNDQRIKKRDFGGFKIKQNNLVKNLGEVSLFIRDGLGNRYIPGSSLKGAIRTILESEYFRGKQIPWGAKSGRQFDDIFNNIRVSDSSSIEEMNFSIVQRWNHAKGKDPKRMNIYREALLPEQDVVFNISVIGEEAIFLMDNLENMAEKHYLFYKEFFLDKGFDKKYIQDNTEAPIYLGAGSGIWTKTNIRQMNKEKIDRIQMKNKMKNQGVMKLTKYPTNIISKIVKTKDFYEMGKCNFEVKKKS
;
A
#
# COMPACT_ATOMS: atom_id res chain seq x y z
N MET A 1 -14.03 16.14 33.65
CA MET A 1 -13.09 16.27 32.51
C MET A 1 -12.92 14.86 31.92
N LEU A 2 -13.04 14.68 30.61
CA LEU A 2 -12.89 13.34 30.03
C LEU A 2 -11.43 12.86 30.16
N LYS A 3 -11.24 11.60 30.55
CA LYS A 3 -9.92 10.99 30.70
C LYS A 3 -9.19 10.99 29.36
N LYS A 4 -7.95 11.47 29.33
CA LYS A 4 -7.08 11.42 28.15
C LYS A 4 -6.00 10.36 28.37
N GLN A 5 -5.65 9.65 27.30
CA GLN A 5 -4.55 8.70 27.29
C GLN A 5 -3.80 8.78 25.96
N ASN A 6 -2.49 8.66 25.99
CA ASN A 6 -1.66 8.55 24.78
C ASN A 6 -1.09 7.13 24.66
N TYR A 7 -0.93 6.69 23.42
CA TYR A 7 -0.33 5.42 23.06
C TYR A 7 0.73 5.62 21.98
N GLU A 8 1.73 4.77 22.01
CA GLU A 8 2.60 4.49 20.88
C GLU A 8 2.06 3.26 20.15
N PHE A 9 1.87 3.38 18.84
CA PHE A 9 1.52 2.26 17.99
C PHE A 9 2.72 1.99 17.10
N VAL A 10 3.33 0.80 17.21
CA VAL A 10 4.44 0.39 16.36
C VAL A 10 3.90 -0.61 15.35
N LEU A 11 4.00 -0.26 14.07
CA LEU A 11 3.60 -1.10 12.95
C LEU A 11 4.82 -1.84 12.41
N HIS A 12 4.78 -3.17 12.43
CA HIS A 12 5.81 -4.04 11.88
C HIS A 12 5.38 -4.54 10.50
N THR A 13 6.09 -4.17 9.44
CA THR A 13 5.75 -4.67 8.09
C THR A 13 6.17 -6.12 7.94
N LEU A 14 5.23 -7.03 7.68
CA LEU A 14 5.56 -8.45 7.41
C LEU A 14 5.68 -8.74 5.91
N ALA A 15 5.22 -7.82 5.09
CA ALA A 15 5.14 -7.93 3.64
C ALA A 15 5.29 -6.53 3.03
N PRO A 16 5.57 -6.44 1.72
CA PRO A 16 5.62 -5.14 1.07
C PRO A 16 4.28 -4.39 1.19
N VAL A 17 4.33 -3.16 1.71
CA VAL A 17 3.17 -2.30 1.96
C VAL A 17 3.19 -1.10 1.01
N HIS A 18 2.09 -0.87 0.30
CA HIS A 18 1.96 0.33 -0.54
C HIS A 18 0.79 1.19 -0.08
N ILE A 19 1.08 2.43 0.29
CA ILE A 19 0.08 3.48 0.50
C ILE A 19 0.14 4.41 -0.72
N GLY A 20 -0.92 4.48 -1.49
CA GLY A 20 -0.91 5.20 -2.76
C GLY A 20 -1.11 6.71 -2.58
N SER A 21 -0.34 7.51 -3.32
CA SER A 21 -0.58 8.96 -3.48
C SER A 21 -1.70 9.29 -4.48
N GLY A 22 -2.11 8.32 -5.29
CA GLY A 22 -2.94 8.55 -6.48
C GLY A 22 -2.11 8.89 -7.73
N VAL A 23 -0.82 9.22 -7.57
CA VAL A 23 0.10 9.49 -8.66
C VAL A 23 0.69 8.20 -9.21
N LYS A 24 0.88 8.15 -10.52
CA LYS A 24 1.54 7.04 -11.20
C LYS A 24 2.62 7.57 -12.13
N ALA A 25 3.73 6.84 -12.20
CA ALA A 25 4.81 7.11 -13.14
C ALA A 25 4.80 6.06 -14.26
N THR A 26 4.73 6.51 -15.49
CA THR A 26 4.76 5.70 -16.71
C THR A 26 6.19 5.47 -17.17
N SER A 27 6.40 4.56 -18.12
CA SER A 27 7.71 4.29 -18.73
C SER A 27 8.36 5.50 -19.43
N LYS A 28 7.63 6.62 -19.56
CA LYS A 28 8.14 7.90 -20.09
C LYS A 28 8.58 8.88 -19.01
N GLU A 29 8.32 8.56 -17.75
CA GLU A 29 8.55 9.43 -16.59
C GLU A 29 9.57 8.81 -15.62
N PHE A 30 10.15 7.66 -15.96
CA PHE A 30 11.25 7.07 -15.21
C PHE A 30 12.29 6.45 -16.13
N ILE A 31 13.52 6.37 -15.63
CA ILE A 31 14.68 5.77 -16.28
C ILE A 31 15.02 4.49 -15.52
N GLN A 32 15.35 3.44 -16.27
CA GLN A 32 15.86 2.20 -15.73
C GLN A 32 17.28 2.01 -16.26
N GLU A 33 18.28 2.20 -15.40
CA GLU A 33 19.70 2.16 -15.75
C GLU A 33 20.51 1.74 -14.51
N ASN A 34 21.63 1.03 -14.70
CA ASN A 34 22.57 0.67 -13.62
C ASN A 34 21.98 -0.06 -12.40
N GLY A 35 20.89 -0.82 -12.58
CA GLY A 35 20.22 -1.52 -11.48
C GLY A 35 19.41 -0.61 -10.55
N GLU A 36 19.03 0.59 -11.03
CA GLU A 36 18.18 1.54 -10.32
C GLU A 36 17.00 1.96 -11.20
N TYR A 37 15.89 2.29 -10.55
CA TYR A 37 14.79 3.05 -11.14
C TYR A 37 14.93 4.50 -10.69
N TYR A 38 15.15 5.39 -11.64
CA TYR A 38 15.29 6.82 -11.40
C TYR A 38 14.04 7.56 -11.87
N PHE A 39 13.45 8.34 -10.97
CA PHE A 39 12.24 9.14 -11.21
C PHE A 39 12.64 10.62 -11.18
N PRO A 40 12.94 11.22 -12.35
CA PRO A 40 13.31 12.62 -12.43
C PRO A 40 12.13 13.55 -12.11
N GLU A 41 12.44 14.77 -11.68
CA GLU A 41 11.46 15.86 -11.72
C GLU A 41 11.26 16.30 -13.17
N MET A 42 10.08 16.05 -13.71
CA MET A 42 9.78 16.31 -15.11
C MET A 42 9.91 17.79 -15.47
N ASP A 43 9.59 18.69 -14.55
CA ASP A 43 9.72 20.14 -14.75
C ASP A 43 11.19 20.55 -14.91
N LYS A 44 12.08 20.01 -14.07
CA LYS A 44 13.53 20.26 -14.16
C LYS A 44 14.13 19.66 -15.42
N LEU A 45 13.65 18.48 -15.84
CA LEU A 45 14.03 17.88 -17.12
C LEU A 45 13.59 18.76 -18.30
N TYR A 46 12.35 19.25 -18.30
CA TYR A 46 11.82 20.11 -19.36
C TYR A 46 12.63 21.42 -19.48
N LEU A 47 12.86 22.12 -18.37
CA LEU A 47 13.67 23.34 -18.34
C LEU A 47 15.12 23.10 -18.80
N PHE A 48 15.68 21.93 -18.47
CA PHE A 48 17.00 21.55 -18.96
C PHE A 48 17.02 21.37 -20.49
N LEU A 49 16.00 20.71 -21.05
CA LEU A 49 15.87 20.52 -22.50
C LEU A 49 15.68 21.85 -23.22
N GLU A 50 14.80 22.72 -22.72
CA GLU A 50 14.58 24.05 -23.30
C GLU A 50 15.89 24.85 -23.37
N LYS A 51 16.69 24.84 -22.30
CA LYS A 51 17.93 25.62 -22.23
C LYS A 51 19.08 25.05 -23.07
N ASN A 52 19.23 23.73 -23.12
CA ASN A 52 20.44 23.08 -23.67
C ASN A 52 20.20 22.34 -24.99
N TYR A 53 18.96 21.97 -25.28
CA TYR A 53 18.53 21.19 -26.43
C TYR A 53 17.20 21.72 -27.01
N PRO A 54 17.10 23.01 -27.37
CA PRO A 54 15.84 23.62 -27.80
C PRO A 54 15.25 22.95 -29.05
N GLU A 55 16.10 22.45 -29.96
CA GLU A 55 15.67 21.70 -31.15
C GLU A 55 15.00 20.35 -30.81
N SER A 56 15.36 19.75 -29.67
CA SER A 56 14.79 18.49 -29.18
C SER A 56 13.46 18.69 -28.44
N LEU A 57 13.10 19.92 -28.06
CA LEU A 57 11.92 20.20 -27.24
C LEU A 57 10.59 19.84 -27.93
N PRO A 58 10.32 20.20 -29.20
CA PRO A 58 9.10 19.77 -29.88
C PRO A 58 9.02 18.25 -30.02
N THR A 59 10.17 17.59 -30.21
CA THR A 59 10.26 16.13 -30.28
C THR A 59 9.94 15.50 -28.91
N PHE A 60 10.35 16.14 -27.81
CA PHE A 60 10.02 15.69 -26.44
C PHE A 60 8.53 15.82 -26.12
N GLU A 61 7.91 16.94 -26.49
CA GLU A 61 6.47 17.15 -26.30
C GLU A 61 5.66 16.14 -27.12
N GLN A 62 6.02 15.96 -28.39
CA GLN A 62 5.41 14.94 -29.24
C GLN A 62 5.63 13.53 -28.68
N TYR A 63 6.82 13.25 -28.15
CA TYR A 63 7.13 12.01 -27.47
C TYR A 63 6.23 11.77 -26.27
N LEU A 64 5.93 12.78 -25.44
CA LEU A 64 5.03 12.63 -24.29
C LEU A 64 3.59 12.36 -24.75
N LEU A 65 3.12 13.08 -25.78
CA LEU A 65 1.77 12.96 -26.35
C LEU A 65 1.50 11.63 -27.07
N ASP A 66 2.52 11.01 -27.68
CA ASP A 66 2.34 9.77 -28.44
C ASP A 66 1.92 8.61 -27.53
N SER A 67 0.64 8.29 -27.49
CA SER A 67 0.10 7.21 -26.65
C SER A 67 0.49 5.80 -27.14
N GLY A 68 1.29 5.71 -28.21
CA GLY A 68 1.70 4.48 -28.86
C GLY A 68 0.59 4.03 -29.80
N SER A 69 0.74 4.38 -31.08
CA SER A 69 -0.12 3.91 -32.18
C SER A 69 -0.30 2.38 -32.18
N LYS A 70 -1.45 1.92 -32.72
CA LYS A 70 -1.90 0.52 -32.89
C LYS A 70 -0.92 -0.41 -33.64
N THR A 71 0.22 0.09 -34.10
CA THR A 71 1.18 -0.62 -34.95
C THR A 71 2.49 -0.89 -34.22
N ASN A 72 2.54 -1.95 -33.40
CA ASN A 72 3.72 -2.74 -32.97
C ASN A 72 5.09 -2.09 -32.66
N LYS A 73 5.25 -0.76 -32.65
CA LYS A 73 6.47 -0.09 -32.21
C LYS A 73 6.49 -0.16 -30.68
N ARG A 74 7.56 -0.77 -30.16
CA ARG A 74 7.92 -0.82 -28.74
C ARG A 74 7.66 0.57 -28.15
N LYS A 75 6.85 0.68 -27.08
CA LYS A 75 6.63 1.96 -26.38
C LYS A 75 8.00 2.54 -26.01
N SER A 76 8.36 3.67 -26.60
CA SER A 76 9.64 4.34 -26.36
C SER A 76 9.70 4.79 -24.89
N ARG A 77 10.76 4.37 -24.19
CA ARG A 77 11.01 4.74 -22.79
C ARG A 77 11.76 6.06 -22.72
N LEU A 78 11.76 6.68 -21.55
CA LEU A 78 12.47 7.95 -21.37
C LEU A 78 13.97 7.80 -21.67
N ILE A 79 14.56 6.68 -21.28
CA ILE A 79 15.97 6.38 -21.57
C ILE A 79 16.25 6.28 -23.07
N ASP A 80 15.31 5.74 -23.86
CA ASP A 80 15.47 5.63 -25.31
C ASP A 80 15.51 7.03 -25.92
N PHE A 81 14.59 7.92 -25.52
CA PHE A 81 14.57 9.32 -25.95
C PHE A 81 15.89 10.05 -25.62
N LEU A 82 16.36 9.93 -24.37
CA LEU A 82 17.60 10.59 -23.96
C LEU A 82 18.82 10.11 -24.74
N ASN A 83 18.88 8.80 -25.04
CA ASN A 83 19.96 8.22 -25.84
C ASN A 83 19.89 8.65 -27.31
N ASP A 84 18.70 8.66 -27.91
CA ASP A 84 18.47 9.09 -29.29
C ASP A 84 18.87 10.55 -29.51
N GLN A 85 18.55 11.42 -28.54
CA GLN A 85 18.95 12.83 -28.53
C GLN A 85 20.40 13.05 -28.05
N ARG A 86 21.16 11.99 -27.76
CA ARG A 86 22.56 12.02 -27.28
C ARG A 86 22.76 12.87 -26.02
N ILE A 87 21.73 12.97 -25.18
CA ILE A 87 21.79 13.69 -23.91
C ILE A 87 22.58 12.83 -22.93
N LYS A 88 23.68 13.34 -22.38
CA LYS A 88 24.53 12.61 -21.43
C LYS A 88 24.15 12.83 -19.97
N LYS A 89 23.53 13.96 -19.63
CA LYS A 89 23.08 14.26 -18.26
C LYS A 89 21.98 13.27 -17.85
N ARG A 90 22.08 12.75 -16.63
CA ARG A 90 21.13 11.77 -16.06
C ARG A 90 20.50 12.22 -14.74
N ASP A 91 20.99 13.29 -14.15
CA ASP A 91 20.45 13.84 -12.90
C ASP A 91 19.66 15.13 -13.17
N PHE A 92 18.36 15.04 -12.95
CA PHE A 92 17.37 16.10 -13.09
C PHE A 92 16.59 16.31 -11.77
N GLY A 93 17.15 15.95 -10.62
CA GLY A 93 16.45 15.95 -9.33
C GLY A 93 15.56 14.72 -9.14
N GLY A 94 14.54 14.80 -8.29
CA GLY A 94 13.67 13.65 -7.99
C GLY A 94 14.36 12.58 -7.12
N PHE A 95 14.01 11.31 -7.31
CA PHE A 95 14.44 10.22 -6.41
C PHE A 95 14.79 8.93 -7.15
N LYS A 96 15.49 8.03 -6.46
CA LYS A 96 15.91 6.72 -6.96
C LYS A 96 15.35 5.59 -6.11
N ILE A 97 15.16 4.44 -6.73
CA ILE A 97 14.79 3.19 -6.05
C ILE A 97 15.67 2.08 -6.59
N LYS A 98 16.29 1.31 -5.70
CA LYS A 98 17.10 0.15 -6.10
C LYS A 98 16.24 -0.90 -6.79
N GLN A 99 16.70 -1.43 -7.92
CA GLN A 99 16.01 -2.49 -8.63
C GLN A 99 16.15 -3.83 -7.89
N ASN A 100 15.05 -4.59 -7.80
CA ASN A 100 15.11 -6.02 -7.51
C ASN A 100 15.09 -6.85 -8.80
N ASN A 101 15.67 -8.04 -8.75
CA ASN A 101 15.79 -8.94 -9.91
C ASN A 101 14.47 -9.64 -10.27
N LEU A 102 13.39 -9.39 -9.52
CA LEU A 102 12.10 -10.06 -9.66
C LEU A 102 11.15 -9.29 -10.59
N VAL A 103 11.44 -8.02 -10.87
CA VAL A 103 10.66 -7.17 -11.80
C VAL A 103 11.44 -6.96 -13.09
N LYS A 104 10.87 -7.45 -14.22
CA LYS A 104 11.55 -7.46 -15.53
C LYS A 104 11.02 -6.44 -16.56
N ASN A 105 9.73 -6.08 -16.52
CA ASN A 105 9.10 -5.23 -17.55
C ASN A 105 8.10 -4.23 -16.94
N LEU A 106 8.64 -3.14 -16.41
CA LEU A 106 7.87 -2.05 -15.83
C LEU A 106 7.25 -1.16 -16.91
N GLY A 107 5.93 -0.99 -16.82
CA GLY A 107 5.17 -0.10 -17.71
C GLY A 107 4.65 1.13 -16.97
N GLU A 108 3.99 0.92 -15.84
CA GLU A 108 3.42 1.98 -14.99
C GLU A 108 3.59 1.58 -13.52
N VAL A 109 4.03 2.52 -12.69
CA VAL A 109 4.27 2.35 -11.25
C VAL A 109 3.32 3.24 -10.48
N SER A 110 2.54 2.68 -9.56
CA SER A 110 1.84 3.50 -8.56
C SER A 110 2.83 3.96 -7.49
N LEU A 111 2.94 5.27 -7.30
CA LEU A 111 3.88 5.87 -6.35
C LEU A 111 3.32 5.88 -4.93
N PHE A 112 4.22 5.76 -3.97
CA PHE A 112 3.94 5.85 -2.56
C PHE A 112 3.61 7.30 -2.16
N ILE A 113 2.79 7.47 -1.13
CA ILE A 113 2.45 8.81 -0.64
C ILE A 113 3.66 9.52 -0.02
N ARG A 114 3.74 10.82 -0.27
CA ARG A 114 4.82 11.69 0.18
C ARG A 114 4.23 12.93 0.85
N ASP A 115 4.98 13.52 1.77
CA ASP A 115 4.63 14.79 2.39
C ASP A 115 4.94 15.97 1.44
N GLY A 116 4.71 17.20 1.90
CA GLY A 116 4.99 18.42 1.12
C GLY A 116 6.47 18.66 0.81
N LEU A 117 7.38 17.91 1.44
CA LEU A 117 8.83 17.96 1.21
C LEU A 117 9.31 16.80 0.32
N GLY A 118 8.42 15.90 -0.11
CA GLY A 118 8.73 14.74 -0.93
C GLY A 118 9.13 13.49 -0.14
N ASN A 119 9.10 13.52 1.19
CA ASN A 119 9.47 12.36 2.01
C ASN A 119 8.31 11.37 2.12
N ARG A 120 8.61 10.08 2.08
CA ARG A 120 7.62 9.01 2.18
C ARG A 120 7.17 8.85 3.63
N TYR A 121 5.88 8.70 3.86
CA TYR A 121 5.32 8.47 5.20
C TYR A 121 4.01 7.68 5.09
N ILE A 122 3.54 7.12 6.20
CA ILE A 122 2.21 6.51 6.28
C ILE A 122 1.26 7.51 6.94
N PRO A 123 0.20 7.96 6.26
CA PRO A 123 -0.80 8.82 6.86
C PRO A 123 -1.59 8.10 7.96
N GLY A 124 -1.86 8.80 9.05
CA GLY A 124 -2.66 8.32 10.18
C GLY A 124 -4.08 7.98 9.77
N SER A 125 -4.61 8.61 8.71
CA SER A 125 -5.90 8.26 8.12
C SER A 125 -5.93 6.83 7.54
N SER A 126 -4.80 6.37 6.98
CA SER A 126 -4.69 5.01 6.44
C SER A 126 -4.66 3.98 7.56
N LEU A 127 -3.86 4.22 8.62
CA LEU A 127 -3.82 3.36 9.80
C LEU A 127 -5.17 3.35 10.53
N LYS A 128 -5.78 4.53 10.73
CA LYS A 128 -7.10 4.68 11.36
C LYS A 128 -8.19 3.95 10.60
N GLY A 129 -8.13 3.89 9.26
CA GLY A 129 -9.05 3.09 8.46
C GLY A 129 -8.92 1.58 8.72
N ALA A 130 -7.70 1.07 8.91
CA ALA A 130 -7.46 -0.32 9.26
C ALA A 130 -7.95 -0.64 10.69
N ILE A 131 -7.61 0.21 11.67
CA ILE A 131 -8.12 0.12 13.05
C ILE A 131 -9.65 0.15 13.06
N ARG A 132 -10.27 1.07 12.33
CA ARG A 132 -11.72 1.17 12.19
C ARG A 132 -12.33 -0.14 11.70
N THR A 133 -11.71 -0.80 10.72
CA THR A 133 -12.22 -2.07 10.19
C THR A 133 -12.24 -3.17 11.26
N ILE A 134 -11.19 -3.25 12.09
CA ILE A 134 -11.09 -4.19 13.21
C ILE A 134 -12.20 -3.90 14.24
N LEU A 135 -12.32 -2.64 14.68
CA LEU A 135 -13.30 -2.22 15.68
C LEU A 135 -14.75 -2.40 15.17
N GLU A 136 -15.02 -2.09 13.91
CA GLU A 136 -16.34 -2.26 13.30
C GLU A 136 -16.76 -3.73 13.26
N SER A 137 -15.81 -4.63 13.00
CA SER A 137 -16.05 -6.06 12.92
C SER A 137 -16.24 -6.70 14.29
N GLU A 138 -15.40 -6.36 15.27
CA GLU A 138 -15.32 -7.09 16.55
C GLU A 138 -16.07 -6.42 17.70
N TYR A 139 -16.00 -5.08 17.80
CA TYR A 139 -16.64 -4.32 18.87
C TYR A 139 -18.06 -3.87 18.48
N PHE A 140 -18.18 -3.08 17.40
CA PHE A 140 -19.48 -2.55 16.98
C PHE A 140 -20.35 -3.61 16.32
N ARG A 141 -19.75 -4.66 15.75
CA ARG A 141 -20.42 -5.76 15.03
C ARG A 141 -21.41 -5.22 13.99
N GLY A 142 -20.98 -4.13 13.35
CA GLY A 142 -21.66 -3.24 12.42
C GLY A 142 -23.04 -2.71 12.85
N LYS A 143 -23.22 -2.46 14.13
CA LYS A 143 -24.18 -1.46 14.59
C LYS A 143 -23.83 -0.10 13.96
N GLN A 144 -24.84 0.75 13.77
CA GLN A 144 -24.60 2.11 13.29
C GLN A 144 -23.80 2.89 14.36
N ILE A 145 -22.66 3.44 13.94
CA ILE A 145 -21.76 4.19 14.82
C ILE A 145 -22.12 5.68 14.72
N PRO A 146 -22.52 6.34 15.82
CA PRO A 146 -22.72 7.78 15.83
C PRO A 146 -21.46 8.53 15.43
N TRP A 147 -21.62 9.59 14.65
CA TRP A 147 -20.54 10.49 14.27
C TRP A 147 -21.11 11.88 14.00
N GLY A 148 -20.27 12.90 14.21
CA GLY A 148 -20.63 14.30 14.00
C GLY A 148 -21.58 14.88 15.05
N ALA A 149 -21.61 16.21 15.12
CA ALA A 149 -22.52 16.93 16.00
C ALA A 149 -23.96 16.85 15.49
N LYS A 150 -24.90 16.59 16.40
CA LYS A 150 -26.34 16.59 16.12
C LYS A 150 -27.04 17.58 17.04
N SER A 151 -27.84 18.47 16.46
CA SER A 151 -28.55 19.50 17.22
C SER A 151 -29.40 18.88 18.33
N GLY A 152 -29.33 19.45 19.54
CA GLY A 152 -30.08 18.98 20.71
C GLY A 152 -29.63 17.63 21.29
N ARG A 153 -28.49 17.07 20.85
CA ARG A 153 -27.92 15.82 21.40
C ARG A 153 -26.52 16.05 21.94
N GLN A 154 -26.16 15.28 22.98
CA GLN A 154 -24.78 15.24 23.45
C GLN A 154 -23.87 14.77 22.31
N PHE A 155 -22.70 15.40 22.17
CA PHE A 155 -21.71 15.02 21.17
C PHE A 155 -21.19 13.61 21.46
N ASP A 156 -21.40 12.71 20.50
CA ASP A 156 -20.99 11.31 20.55
C ASP A 156 -20.35 10.92 19.22
N ASP A 157 -19.02 10.80 19.25
CA ASP A 157 -18.22 10.41 18.10
C ASP A 157 -16.95 9.67 18.58
N ILE A 158 -17.08 8.36 18.70
CA ILE A 158 -15.99 7.49 19.16
C ILE A 158 -14.75 7.58 18.27
N PHE A 159 -14.91 7.86 16.97
CA PHE A 159 -13.77 8.03 16.07
C PHE A 159 -13.17 9.44 16.11
N ASN A 160 -13.88 10.47 16.56
CA ASN A 160 -13.25 11.74 16.96
C ASN A 160 -12.35 11.54 18.19
N ASN A 161 -12.82 10.71 19.12
CA ASN A 161 -12.14 10.37 20.36
C ASN A 161 -10.90 9.49 20.16
N ILE A 162 -10.68 8.91 18.97
CA ILE A 162 -9.46 8.17 18.63
C ILE A 162 -8.68 8.94 17.56
N ARG A 163 -7.57 9.56 17.94
CA ARG A 163 -6.76 10.42 17.05
C ARG A 163 -5.44 9.74 16.74
N VAL A 164 -5.22 9.43 15.47
CA VAL A 164 -4.01 8.75 14.99
C VAL A 164 -3.18 9.78 14.25
N SER A 165 -1.93 9.99 14.68
CA SER A 165 -0.98 10.86 13.98
C SER A 165 -0.55 10.24 12.65
N ASP A 166 0.06 11.05 11.80
CA ASP A 166 0.88 10.52 10.71
C ASP A 166 2.16 9.86 11.29
N SER A 167 2.79 8.97 10.52
CA SER A 167 4.11 8.44 10.88
C SER A 167 5.20 9.49 10.68
N SER A 168 6.38 9.23 11.24
CA SER A 168 7.60 9.90 10.77
C SER A 168 7.89 9.56 9.31
N SER A 169 8.73 10.37 8.67
CA SER A 169 9.30 10.07 7.37
C SER A 169 10.06 8.74 7.41
N ILE A 170 10.00 8.00 6.31
CA ILE A 170 10.61 6.68 6.16
C ILE A 170 11.75 6.79 5.14
N GLU A 171 12.89 6.20 5.48
CA GLU A 171 14.10 6.26 4.68
C GLU A 171 13.91 5.63 3.29
N GLU A 172 14.55 6.24 2.29
CA GLU A 172 14.39 5.83 0.88
C GLU A 172 14.87 4.40 0.61
N MET A 173 15.89 3.94 1.35
CA MET A 173 16.44 2.59 1.21
C MET A 173 15.44 1.49 1.59
N ASN A 174 14.39 1.85 2.34
CA ASN A 174 13.35 0.93 2.80
C ASN A 174 12.21 0.77 1.78
N PHE A 175 12.43 1.17 0.52
CA PHE A 175 11.44 1.05 -0.55
C PHE A 175 11.97 0.25 -1.74
N SER A 176 11.05 -0.46 -2.40
CA SER A 176 11.31 -1.13 -3.67
C SER A 176 10.06 -1.11 -4.53
N ILE A 177 10.24 -1.31 -5.84
CA ILE A 177 9.11 -1.58 -6.74
C ILE A 177 8.76 -3.05 -6.69
N VAL A 178 7.50 -3.36 -6.35
CA VAL A 178 6.98 -4.73 -6.28
C VAL A 178 5.87 -4.95 -7.30
N GLN A 179 5.76 -6.19 -7.79
CA GLN A 179 4.71 -6.59 -8.72
C GLN A 179 3.58 -7.29 -7.96
N ARG A 180 2.34 -7.04 -8.37
CA ARG A 180 1.18 -7.78 -7.86
C ARG A 180 1.06 -9.14 -8.54
N TRP A 181 0.80 -10.17 -7.73
CA TRP A 181 0.47 -11.52 -8.15
C TRP A 181 -0.92 -11.89 -7.61
N ASN A 182 -1.69 -12.63 -8.41
CA ASN A 182 -2.97 -13.18 -7.97
C ASN A 182 -2.84 -14.69 -7.86
N HIS A 183 -3.17 -15.25 -6.70
CA HIS A 183 -3.26 -16.69 -6.49
C HIS A 183 -4.74 -17.10 -6.39
N ALA A 184 -5.18 -17.93 -7.32
CA ALA A 184 -6.51 -18.52 -7.33
C ALA A 184 -6.45 -19.94 -6.76
N LYS A 185 -7.54 -20.40 -6.14
CA LYS A 185 -7.61 -21.74 -5.56
C LYS A 185 -7.26 -22.82 -6.60
N GLY A 186 -6.39 -23.76 -6.21
CA GLY A 186 -5.93 -24.85 -7.06
C GLY A 186 -5.08 -24.43 -8.28
N LYS A 187 -4.58 -23.18 -8.33
CA LYS A 187 -3.75 -22.67 -9.42
C LYS A 187 -2.50 -21.99 -8.90
N ASP A 188 -1.41 -22.06 -9.66
CA ASP A 188 -0.22 -21.30 -9.33
C ASP A 188 -0.43 -19.78 -9.39
N PRO A 189 0.31 -19.00 -8.58
CA PRO A 189 0.26 -17.54 -8.62
C PRO A 189 0.56 -17.00 -10.03
N LYS A 190 -0.32 -16.12 -10.53
CA LYS A 190 -0.17 -15.46 -11.83
C LYS A 190 0.25 -14.00 -11.65
N ARG A 191 1.29 -13.58 -12.36
CA ARG A 191 1.75 -12.19 -12.41
C ARG A 191 0.71 -11.25 -13.04
N MET A 192 0.62 -10.03 -12.52
CA MET A 192 -0.19 -8.94 -13.06
C MET A 192 0.70 -7.79 -13.51
N ASN A 193 0.30 -7.06 -14.56
CA ASN A 193 0.98 -5.83 -14.99
C ASN A 193 0.59 -4.64 -14.09
N ILE A 194 0.75 -4.80 -12.78
CA ILE A 194 0.48 -3.77 -11.76
C ILE A 194 1.72 -3.71 -10.87
N TYR A 195 2.37 -2.56 -10.87
CA TYR A 195 3.60 -2.32 -10.12
C TYR A 195 3.36 -1.20 -9.11
N ARG A 196 3.96 -1.34 -7.92
CA ARG A 196 3.79 -0.41 -6.82
C ARG A 196 5.12 -0.14 -6.16
N GLU A 197 5.41 1.12 -5.89
CA GLU A 197 6.44 1.51 -4.91
C GLU A 197 5.94 1.10 -3.52
N ALA A 198 6.63 0.20 -2.84
CA ALA A 198 6.20 -0.36 -1.56
C ALA A 198 7.31 -0.27 -0.52
N LEU A 199 6.91 0.04 0.71
CA LEU A 199 7.71 -0.15 1.91
C LEU A 199 8.04 -1.62 2.04
N LEU A 200 9.31 -1.93 2.33
CA LEU A 200 9.81 -3.29 2.45
C LEU A 200 9.26 -4.01 3.70
N PRO A 201 9.34 -5.35 3.75
CA PRO A 201 9.15 -6.10 4.99
C PRO A 201 10.22 -5.77 6.04
N GLU A 202 9.96 -6.18 7.28
CA GLU A 202 10.86 -6.06 8.44
C GLU A 202 11.22 -4.59 8.74
N GLN A 203 10.24 -3.70 8.59
CA GLN A 203 10.35 -2.27 8.91
C GLN A 203 9.39 -1.90 10.04
N ASP A 204 9.88 -1.06 10.94
CA ASP A 204 9.10 -0.54 12.05
C ASP A 204 8.67 0.88 11.75
N VAL A 205 7.36 1.16 11.85
CA VAL A 205 6.79 2.49 11.63
C VAL A 205 5.98 2.89 12.85
N VAL A 206 6.37 3.98 13.50
CA VAL A 206 5.78 4.45 14.75
C VAL A 206 4.72 5.51 14.51
N PHE A 207 3.61 5.42 15.25
CA PHE A 207 2.52 6.39 15.28
C PHE A 207 2.19 6.76 16.72
N ASN A 208 1.76 8.00 16.93
CA ASN A 208 1.21 8.45 18.19
C ASN A 208 -0.32 8.41 18.10
N ILE A 209 -0.97 7.75 19.06
CA ILE A 209 -2.43 7.73 19.18
C ILE A 209 -2.83 8.44 20.46
N SER A 210 -3.64 9.49 20.34
CA SER A 210 -4.26 10.16 21.48
C SER A 210 -5.74 9.80 21.55
N VAL A 211 -6.19 9.34 22.71
CA VAL A 211 -7.60 9.03 22.95
C VAL A 211 -8.20 9.83 24.09
N ILE A 212 -9.52 10.05 24.00
CA ILE A 212 -10.31 10.82 24.96
C ILE A 212 -11.56 10.03 25.33
N GLY A 213 -11.83 9.86 26.63
CA GLY A 213 -12.97 9.12 27.16
C GLY A 213 -12.66 7.65 27.43
N GLU A 214 -13.40 7.07 28.37
CA GLU A 214 -13.14 5.71 28.87
C GLU A 214 -13.40 4.63 27.81
N GLU A 215 -14.42 4.79 26.97
CA GLU A 215 -14.70 3.87 25.88
C GLU A 215 -13.54 3.82 24.87
N ALA A 216 -13.02 4.96 24.44
CA ALA A 216 -11.90 5.00 23.50
C ALA A 216 -10.61 4.40 24.09
N ILE A 217 -10.38 4.61 25.39
CA ILE A 217 -9.28 3.98 26.15
C ILE A 217 -9.44 2.46 26.16
N PHE A 218 -10.64 1.98 26.49
CA PHE A 218 -10.96 0.55 26.47
C PHE A 218 -10.71 -0.07 25.09
N LEU A 219 -11.12 0.60 24.01
CA LEU A 219 -10.91 0.11 22.64
C LEU A 219 -9.43 0.01 22.28
N MET A 220 -8.60 0.97 22.66
CA MET A 220 -7.15 0.91 22.40
C MET A 220 -6.44 -0.10 23.29
N ASP A 221 -6.79 -0.18 24.58
CA ASP A 221 -6.25 -1.17 25.52
C ASP A 221 -6.54 -2.62 25.08
N ASN A 222 -7.58 -2.86 24.28
CA ASN A 222 -7.99 -4.18 23.79
C ASN A 222 -7.79 -4.39 22.28
N LEU A 223 -7.14 -3.44 21.59
CA LEU A 223 -7.07 -3.44 20.12
C LEU A 223 -6.36 -4.68 19.55
N GLU A 224 -5.27 -5.13 20.19
CA GLU A 224 -4.50 -6.31 19.77
C GLU A 224 -5.35 -7.59 19.82
N ASN A 225 -6.09 -7.80 20.91
CA ASN A 225 -6.99 -8.94 21.06
C ASN A 225 -8.11 -8.92 20.00
N MET A 226 -8.66 -7.74 19.73
CA MET A 226 -9.66 -7.58 18.67
C MET A 226 -9.05 -7.85 17.29
N ALA A 227 -7.82 -7.43 17.04
CA ALA A 227 -7.14 -7.67 15.78
C ALA A 227 -6.87 -9.17 15.52
N GLU A 228 -6.48 -9.92 16.55
CA GLU A 228 -6.34 -11.38 16.48
C GLU A 228 -7.67 -12.06 16.13
N LYS A 229 -8.75 -11.74 16.84
CA LYS A 229 -10.09 -12.28 16.55
C LYS A 229 -10.55 -11.94 15.13
N HIS A 230 -10.34 -10.69 14.71
CA HIS A 230 -10.65 -10.24 13.36
C HIS A 230 -9.89 -11.05 12.31
N TYR A 231 -8.59 -11.27 12.52
CA TYR A 231 -7.77 -12.08 11.62
C TYR A 231 -8.18 -13.55 11.59
N LEU A 232 -8.49 -14.16 12.73
CA LEU A 232 -8.96 -15.56 12.79
C LEU A 232 -10.22 -15.74 11.95
N PHE A 233 -11.17 -14.80 12.07
CA PHE A 233 -12.38 -14.82 11.24
C PHE A 233 -12.07 -14.61 9.76
N TYR A 234 -11.20 -13.66 9.41
CA TYR A 234 -10.75 -13.45 8.03
C TYR A 234 -10.06 -14.69 7.45
N LYS A 235 -9.20 -15.33 8.24
CA LYS A 235 -8.47 -16.54 7.87
C LYS A 235 -9.44 -17.68 7.57
N GLU A 236 -10.38 -17.95 8.48
CA GLU A 236 -11.40 -18.99 8.29
C GLU A 236 -12.31 -18.71 7.08
N PHE A 237 -12.71 -17.44 6.91
CA PHE A 237 -13.61 -17.01 5.83
C PHE A 237 -12.96 -17.08 4.45
N PHE A 238 -11.68 -16.71 4.33
CA PHE A 238 -10.99 -16.53 3.06
C PHE A 238 -9.77 -17.41 2.88
N LEU A 239 -8.77 -17.28 3.76
CA LEU A 239 -7.45 -17.90 3.58
C LEU A 239 -7.51 -19.44 3.65
N ASP A 240 -8.25 -19.99 4.63
CA ASP A 240 -8.39 -21.43 4.84
C ASP A 240 -9.36 -22.10 3.86
N LYS A 241 -9.99 -21.33 2.97
CA LYS A 241 -10.92 -21.88 1.97
C LYS A 241 -10.19 -22.44 0.73
N GLY A 242 -9.16 -23.25 0.91
CA GLY A 242 -8.51 -24.01 -0.18
C GLY A 242 -7.42 -23.25 -0.95
N PHE A 243 -6.82 -22.23 -0.34
CA PHE A 243 -5.52 -21.72 -0.80
C PHE A 243 -4.40 -22.61 -0.23
N ASP A 244 -3.27 -22.65 -0.94
CA ASP A 244 -2.11 -23.41 -0.48
C ASP A 244 -1.48 -22.73 0.75
N LYS A 245 -1.38 -23.46 1.85
CA LYS A 245 -0.88 -22.97 3.15
C LYS A 245 0.52 -22.38 3.07
N LYS A 246 1.33 -22.76 2.08
CA LYS A 246 2.66 -22.18 1.89
C LYS A 246 2.64 -20.69 1.55
N TYR A 247 1.55 -20.18 0.97
CA TYR A 247 1.42 -18.76 0.63
C TYR A 247 0.81 -17.91 1.76
N ILE A 248 0.35 -18.55 2.85
CA ILE A 248 -0.21 -17.87 4.02
C ILE A 248 0.93 -17.64 5.01
N GLN A 249 1.26 -16.36 5.27
CA GLN A 249 2.28 -15.99 6.23
C GLN A 249 1.78 -16.22 7.66
N ASP A 250 2.70 -16.49 8.57
CA ASP A 250 2.37 -16.49 10.00
C ASP A 250 2.32 -15.05 10.53
N ASN A 251 1.75 -14.90 11.72
CA ASN A 251 1.79 -13.65 12.47
C ASN A 251 2.75 -13.86 13.65
N THR A 252 3.58 -12.88 13.95
CA THR A 252 4.40 -12.87 15.17
C THR A 252 3.69 -12.14 16.31
N GLU A 253 2.84 -11.17 15.98
CA GLU A 253 2.09 -10.35 16.94
C GLU A 253 0.66 -10.10 16.45
N ALA A 254 0.00 -9.05 16.93
CA ALA A 254 -1.35 -8.67 16.53
C ALA A 254 -1.40 -8.30 15.02
N PRO A 255 -2.19 -8.98 14.19
CA PRO A 255 -2.19 -8.79 12.74
C PRO A 255 -3.03 -7.60 12.29
N ILE A 256 -2.52 -6.88 11.30
CA ILE A 256 -3.27 -5.82 10.62
C ILE A 256 -2.91 -5.79 9.13
N TYR A 257 -3.89 -5.47 8.29
CA TYR A 257 -3.67 -5.32 6.86
C TYR A 257 -3.77 -3.86 6.47
N LEU A 258 -2.73 -3.36 5.79
CA LEU A 258 -2.60 -1.96 5.41
C LEU A 258 -2.35 -1.81 3.90
N GLY A 259 -2.83 -0.69 3.36
CA GLY A 259 -2.44 -0.23 2.04
C GLY A 259 -3.18 -0.89 0.87
N ALA A 260 -2.90 -0.40 -0.34
CA ALA A 260 -3.51 -0.91 -1.55
C ALA A 260 -2.78 -2.16 -2.03
N GLY A 261 -3.45 -3.30 -1.98
CA GLY A 261 -2.84 -4.58 -2.32
C GLY A 261 -3.42 -5.74 -1.52
N SER A 262 -3.78 -5.50 -0.25
CA SER A 262 -4.27 -6.51 0.71
C SER A 262 -5.60 -7.20 0.36
N GLY A 263 -6.29 -6.73 -0.69
CA GLY A 263 -7.58 -7.29 -1.12
C GLY A 263 -8.77 -6.67 -0.39
N ILE A 264 -9.96 -6.92 -0.93
CA ILE A 264 -11.21 -6.29 -0.49
C ILE A 264 -11.62 -6.73 0.91
N TRP A 265 -11.48 -8.01 1.24
CA TRP A 265 -11.92 -8.58 2.51
C TRP A 265 -11.21 -8.01 3.74
N THR A 266 -9.99 -7.49 3.56
CA THR A 266 -9.24 -6.83 4.64
C THR A 266 -9.68 -5.39 4.89
N LYS A 267 -10.54 -4.82 4.03
CA LYS A 267 -11.02 -3.43 4.09
C LYS A 267 -12.53 -3.34 4.26
N THR A 268 -13.18 -4.46 4.53
CA THR A 268 -14.63 -4.57 4.61
C THR A 268 -15.00 -5.33 5.86
N ASN A 269 -16.11 -4.94 6.49
CA ASN A 269 -16.70 -5.75 7.55
C ASN A 269 -17.33 -7.02 6.97
N ILE A 270 -16.51 -8.07 6.84
CA ILE A 270 -16.89 -9.34 6.22
C ILE A 270 -18.03 -10.06 6.95
N ARG A 271 -18.29 -9.74 8.23
CA ARG A 271 -19.39 -10.31 9.02
C ARG A 271 -20.77 -9.81 8.59
N GLN A 272 -20.86 -8.60 8.03
CA GLN A 272 -22.12 -7.99 7.60
C GLN A 272 -22.32 -7.97 6.10
N MET A 273 -21.42 -8.64 5.38
CA MET A 273 -21.32 -8.45 3.95
C MET A 273 -22.35 -9.29 3.20
N ASN A 274 -23.16 -8.61 2.39
CA ASN A 274 -24.07 -9.27 1.45
C ASN A 274 -23.36 -9.56 0.13
N LYS A 275 -23.04 -10.84 -0.11
CA LYS A 275 -22.34 -11.30 -1.32
C LYS A 275 -23.10 -10.98 -2.61
N GLU A 276 -24.43 -11.09 -2.60
CA GLU A 276 -25.25 -10.81 -3.78
C GLU A 276 -25.15 -9.34 -4.21
N LYS A 277 -25.07 -8.42 -3.25
CA LYS A 277 -24.91 -6.99 -3.53
C LYS A 277 -23.56 -6.71 -4.24
N ILE A 278 -22.50 -7.40 -3.86
CA ILE A 278 -21.17 -7.26 -4.48
C ILE A 278 -21.18 -7.84 -5.90
N ASP A 279 -21.75 -9.02 -6.07
CA ASP A 279 -21.82 -9.70 -7.36
C ASP A 279 -22.68 -8.93 -8.37
N ARG A 280 -23.70 -8.16 -7.91
CA ARG A 280 -24.50 -7.26 -8.77
C ARG A 280 -23.71 -6.03 -9.25
N ILE A 281 -22.78 -5.51 -8.43
CA ILE A 281 -21.97 -4.33 -8.77
C ILE A 281 -20.85 -4.70 -9.77
N GLN A 282 -20.30 -5.92 -9.71
CA GLN A 282 -19.26 -6.39 -10.62
C GLN A 282 -19.82 -6.87 -11.97
N MET A 283 -20.33 -5.95 -12.80
CA MET A 283 -20.95 -6.25 -14.10
C MET A 283 -20.08 -7.05 -15.09
N LYS A 284 -18.75 -6.96 -15.03
CA LYS A 284 -17.85 -7.57 -16.02
C LYS A 284 -17.00 -8.75 -15.52
N ASN A 285 -16.91 -9.00 -14.22
CA ASN A 285 -16.06 -10.07 -13.66
C ASN A 285 -16.58 -10.51 -12.29
N LYS A 286 -17.60 -11.38 -12.26
CA LYS A 286 -18.05 -12.00 -11.00
C LYS A 286 -16.89 -12.72 -10.32
N MET A 287 -16.74 -12.50 -9.02
CA MET A 287 -15.74 -13.20 -8.22
C MET A 287 -16.08 -14.69 -8.14
N LYS A 288 -15.21 -15.55 -8.70
CA LYS A 288 -15.32 -16.99 -8.50
C LYS A 288 -15.01 -17.30 -7.03
N ASN A 289 -15.91 -18.01 -6.34
CA ASN A 289 -15.82 -18.32 -4.90
C ASN A 289 -15.77 -17.04 -4.03
N GLN A 290 -14.73 -16.89 -3.19
CA GLN A 290 -14.42 -15.68 -2.43
C GLN A 290 -13.35 -14.81 -3.13
N GLY A 291 -12.96 -15.11 -4.38
CA GLY A 291 -11.95 -14.36 -5.12
C GLY A 291 -10.54 -14.96 -5.08
N VAL A 292 -9.52 -14.10 -5.23
CA VAL A 292 -8.11 -14.49 -5.37
C VAL A 292 -7.26 -13.79 -4.32
N MET A 293 -6.33 -14.54 -3.72
CA MET A 293 -5.34 -14.05 -2.77
C MET A 293 -4.37 -13.09 -3.47
N LYS A 294 -3.98 -12.03 -2.77
CA LYS A 294 -3.12 -10.98 -3.31
C LYS A 294 -1.72 -11.20 -2.78
N LEU A 295 -0.82 -11.59 -3.68
CA LEU A 295 0.56 -11.87 -3.36
C LEU A 295 1.47 -10.82 -3.99
N THR A 296 2.68 -10.74 -3.48
CA THR A 296 3.77 -9.99 -4.10
C THR A 296 5.08 -10.71 -3.90
N LYS A 297 6.10 -10.28 -4.65
CA LYS A 297 7.44 -10.85 -4.59
C LYS A 297 8.46 -9.81 -4.17
N TYR A 298 9.30 -10.18 -3.21
CA TYR A 298 10.46 -9.41 -2.79
C TYR A 298 11.55 -10.37 -2.29
N PRO A 299 12.85 -10.17 -2.60
CA PRO A 299 13.90 -11.06 -2.12
C PRO A 299 13.84 -11.23 -0.60
N THR A 300 13.68 -12.47 -0.14
CA THR A 300 13.61 -12.80 1.29
C THR A 300 15.02 -12.98 1.82
N ASN A 301 15.34 -12.37 2.97
CA ASN A 301 16.52 -12.79 3.72
C ASN A 301 16.28 -14.22 4.22
N ILE A 302 17.24 -15.12 3.99
CA ILE A 302 17.14 -16.59 4.19
C ILE A 302 16.70 -16.99 5.62
N ILE A 303 16.73 -16.06 6.58
CA ILE A 303 16.44 -16.25 8.01
C ILE A 303 14.99 -15.86 8.39
N SER A 304 14.19 -15.31 7.48
CA SER A 304 12.85 -14.81 7.82
C SER A 304 11.89 -15.94 8.22
N LYS A 305 11.49 -15.98 9.50
CA LYS A 305 10.47 -16.90 10.05
C LYS A 305 9.06 -16.65 9.49
N ILE A 306 8.89 -15.56 8.73
CA ILE A 306 7.60 -15.00 8.34
C ILE A 306 7.15 -15.56 6.97
N VAL A 307 8.09 -15.98 6.12
CA VAL A 307 7.83 -16.40 4.73
C VAL A 307 8.12 -17.89 4.54
N LYS A 308 7.11 -18.65 4.14
CA LYS A 308 7.21 -20.11 3.94
C LYS A 308 7.61 -20.54 2.52
N THR A 309 7.91 -19.59 1.62
CA THR A 309 8.12 -19.86 0.17
C THR A 309 9.26 -19.05 -0.45
N LYS A 310 9.59 -19.35 -1.72
CA LYS A 310 10.49 -18.56 -2.59
C LYS A 310 9.93 -17.15 -2.86
N ASP A 311 10.03 -16.28 -1.87
CA ASP A 311 9.79 -14.83 -1.98
C ASP A 311 8.34 -14.38 -2.12
N PHE A 312 7.33 -15.21 -1.83
CA PHE A 312 5.94 -14.75 -1.88
C PHE A 312 5.44 -14.24 -0.53
N TYR A 313 4.89 -13.02 -0.57
CA TYR A 313 4.30 -12.33 0.58
C TYR A 313 2.82 -12.03 0.33
N GLU A 314 2.02 -12.06 1.38
CA GLU A 314 0.67 -11.49 1.47
C GLU A 314 0.75 -9.98 1.43
N MET A 315 0.49 -9.39 0.26
CA MET A 315 0.72 -7.96 0.04
C MET A 315 -0.03 -7.10 1.06
N GLY A 316 0.67 -6.18 1.75
CA GLY A 316 0.08 -5.29 2.74
C GLY A 316 -0.15 -5.91 4.13
N LYS A 317 0.33 -7.13 4.39
CA LYS A 317 0.27 -7.75 5.72
C LYS A 317 1.29 -7.11 6.67
N CYS A 318 0.84 -6.77 7.87
CA CYS A 318 1.64 -6.19 8.94
C CYS A 318 1.26 -6.84 10.27
N ASN A 319 2.12 -6.63 11.26
CA ASN A 319 1.85 -6.80 12.67
C ASN A 319 1.93 -5.46 13.39
N PHE A 320 1.46 -5.39 14.64
CA PHE A 320 1.61 -4.20 15.45
C PHE A 320 1.60 -4.52 16.95
N GLU A 321 2.14 -3.58 17.71
CA GLU A 321 2.04 -3.49 19.17
C GLU A 321 1.51 -2.10 19.59
N VAL A 322 0.81 -2.04 20.72
CA VAL A 322 0.25 -0.81 21.30
C VAL A 322 0.78 -0.62 22.71
N LYS A 323 1.61 0.41 22.90
CA LYS A 323 2.22 0.76 24.18
C LYS A 323 1.54 1.98 24.78
N LYS A 324 1.03 1.83 26.01
CA LYS A 324 0.43 2.94 26.76
C LYS A 324 1.54 3.88 27.25
N LYS A 325 1.48 5.17 26.89
CA LYS A 325 2.43 6.17 27.39
C LYS A 325 2.02 6.58 28.82
N SER A 326 2.99 6.60 29.73
CA SER A 326 2.78 7.01 31.13
C SER A 326 2.34 8.45 31.26
#